data_AF-A0A3B1JGN3-F1
#
_entry.id   AF-A0A3B1JGN3-F1
#
_cell.length_a   1.000
_cell.length_b   1.000
_cell.length_c   1.000
_cell.angle_alpha   90.00
_cell.angle_beta   90.00
_cell.angle_gamma   90.00
#
_symmetry.space_group_name_H-M   'P 1'
#
loop_
_entity.id
_entity.type
_entity.pdbx_description
1 polymer ?
#
loop_
_entity_poly.entity_id
_entity_poly.type
_entity_poly.pdbx_seq_one_letter_code
_entity_poly.pdbx_strand_id
1 'polypeptide(L)'
;MAAQGEGYAVNLLRIGYRLLINFISERLQRTLEIDAAVTKNLLDETEEVPDPNIKKVGQRLQQFGDELDNDTKLKEMINNLMPTKEVFLKIAYEIFSDWKFNWGRVVALFYFACEFVKMVPDIISNIISWTLEFMRDHVIAWISGQGGWDAILSQIEAPSWTTVTAFVAGVLTTALIVNKM
;
A
#
# COMPACT_ATOMS: atom_id res chain seq x y z
N MET A 1 -15.37 27.48 -0.93
CA MET A 1 -15.39 26.15 -1.57
C MET A 1 -14.04 25.42 -1.49
N ALA A 2 -12.88 26.08 -1.48
CA ALA A 2 -11.56 25.40 -1.34
C ALA A 2 -11.35 24.66 -0.01
N ALA A 3 -11.81 25.22 1.12
CA ALA A 3 -11.61 24.62 2.45
C ALA A 3 -12.32 23.26 2.67
N GLN A 4 -13.42 22.98 1.95
CA GLN A 4 -14.09 21.67 2.01
C GLN A 4 -13.34 20.58 1.24
N GLY A 5 -12.65 20.95 0.15
CA GLY A 5 -11.86 20.01 -0.65
C GLY A 5 -10.56 19.60 0.05
N GLU A 6 -9.88 20.54 0.70
CA GLU A 6 -8.67 20.25 1.50
C GLU A 6 -8.98 19.32 2.68
N GLY A 7 -10.05 19.58 3.43
CA GLY A 7 -10.46 18.72 4.54
C GLY A 7 -10.80 17.29 4.12
N TYR A 8 -11.41 17.12 2.94
CA TYR A 8 -11.72 15.79 2.40
C TYR A 8 -10.47 15.02 1.99
N ALA A 9 -9.55 15.66 1.27
CA ALA A 9 -8.27 15.04 0.88
C ALA A 9 -7.43 14.63 2.08
N VAL A 10 -7.38 15.47 3.12
CA VAL A 10 -6.71 15.15 4.40
C VAL A 10 -7.35 13.93 5.06
N ASN A 11 -8.68 13.83 5.05
CA ASN A 11 -9.38 12.66 5.60
C ASN A 11 -9.08 11.39 4.79
N LEU A 12 -9.04 11.46 3.46
CA LEU A 12 -8.68 10.33 2.61
C LEU A 12 -7.24 9.86 2.87
N LEU A 13 -6.30 10.78 3.04
CA LEU A 13 -4.92 10.43 3.38
C LEU A 13 -4.84 9.79 4.77
N ARG A 14 -5.62 10.29 5.74
CA ARG A 14 -5.74 9.69 7.07
C ARG A 14 -6.28 8.26 7.00
N ILE A 15 -7.28 7.99 6.17
CA ILE A 15 -7.78 6.62 5.93
C ILE A 15 -6.69 5.76 5.29
N GLY A 16 -5.97 6.28 4.29
CA GLY A 16 -4.84 5.59 3.65
C GLY A 16 -3.73 5.21 4.63
N TYR A 17 -3.37 6.11 5.55
CA TYR A 17 -2.42 5.84 6.64
C TYR A 17 -2.83 4.62 7.48
N ARG A 18 -4.11 4.57 7.87
CA ARG A 18 -4.64 3.48 8.70
C ARG A 18 -4.66 2.16 7.96
N LEU A 19 -5.12 2.18 6.70
CA LEU A 19 -5.12 1.00 5.86
C LEU A 19 -3.70 0.46 5.67
N LEU A 20 -2.72 1.34 5.46
CA LEU A 20 -1.32 0.96 5.31
C LEU A 20 -0.74 0.37 6.61
N ILE A 21 -0.96 1.01 7.76
CA ILE A 21 -0.49 0.50 9.05
C ILE A 21 -1.12 -0.85 9.35
N ASN A 22 -2.45 -0.99 9.22
CA ASN A 22 -3.11 -2.27 9.44
C ASN A 22 -2.57 -3.34 8.50
N PHE A 23 -2.36 -2.98 7.23
CA PHE A 23 -1.77 -3.86 6.22
C PHE A 23 -0.40 -4.38 6.64
N ILE A 24 0.51 -3.49 7.02
CA ILE A 24 1.88 -3.82 7.45
C ILE A 24 1.85 -4.62 8.77
N SER A 25 1.15 -4.11 9.78
CA SER A 25 1.11 -4.67 11.14
C SER A 25 0.65 -6.13 11.17
N GLU A 26 -0.45 -6.46 10.50
CA GLU A 26 -0.92 -7.86 10.45
C GLU A 26 0.10 -8.78 9.78
N ARG A 27 0.82 -8.29 8.76
CA ARG A 27 1.81 -9.09 8.02
C ARG A 27 3.09 -9.28 8.81
N LEU A 28 3.55 -8.25 9.51
CA LEU A 28 4.73 -8.34 10.37
C LEU A 28 4.50 -9.30 11.55
N GLN A 29 3.31 -9.26 12.17
CA GLN A 29 2.93 -10.21 13.22
C GLN A 29 2.98 -11.67 12.73
N ARG A 30 2.57 -11.93 11.48
CA ARG A 30 2.59 -13.28 10.89
C ARG A 30 3.99 -13.75 10.50
N THR A 31 4.92 -12.85 10.17
CA THR A 31 6.18 -13.22 9.50
C THR A 31 7.45 -13.05 10.35
N LEU A 32 7.55 -12.02 11.20
CA LEU A 32 8.88 -11.59 11.69
C LEU A 32 9.12 -11.64 13.20
N GLU A 33 8.21 -12.16 14.03
CA GLU A 33 8.33 -12.06 15.50
C GLU A 33 8.74 -10.65 15.98
N ILE A 34 8.40 -9.61 15.20
CA ILE A 34 8.72 -8.23 15.56
C ILE A 34 8.00 -7.92 16.86
N ASP A 35 8.70 -7.23 17.76
CA ASP A 35 8.20 -6.86 19.07
C ASP A 35 6.76 -6.37 18.95
N ALA A 36 5.86 -7.10 19.61
CA ALA A 36 4.44 -6.79 19.64
C ALA A 36 4.22 -5.33 20.10
N ALA A 37 5.14 -4.75 20.88
CA ALA A 37 5.13 -3.34 21.27
C ALA A 37 5.30 -2.38 20.07
N VAL A 38 6.20 -2.65 19.12
CA VAL A 38 6.38 -1.79 17.92
C VAL A 38 5.12 -1.80 17.08
N THR A 39 4.56 -2.99 16.86
CA THR A 39 3.33 -3.13 16.08
C THR A 39 2.14 -2.48 16.79
N LYS A 40 2.07 -2.62 18.11
CA LYS A 40 1.03 -2.00 18.94
C LYS A 40 1.13 -0.48 18.93
N ASN A 41 2.33 0.10 19.05
CA ASN A 41 2.51 1.55 19.01
C ASN A 41 2.02 2.14 17.67
N LEU A 42 2.31 1.48 16.55
CA LEU A 42 1.82 1.90 15.23
C LEU A 42 0.29 1.86 15.14
N LEU A 43 -0.34 0.84 15.72
CA LEU A 43 -1.81 0.71 15.74
C LEU A 43 -2.47 1.70 16.72
N ASP A 44 -1.85 1.96 17.87
CA ASP A 44 -2.35 2.90 18.89
C ASP A 44 -2.34 4.35 18.37
N GLU A 45 -1.47 4.68 17.41
CA GLU A 45 -1.48 5.97 16.68
C GLU A 45 -2.69 6.11 15.72
N THR A 46 -3.45 5.05 15.50
CA THR A 46 -4.66 5.07 14.67
C THR A 46 -5.91 5.04 15.56
N GLU A 47 -6.56 6.19 15.80
CA GLU A 47 -7.87 6.19 16.52
C GLU A 47 -8.84 5.22 15.80
N GLU A 48 -9.68 4.38 16.41
CA GLU A 48 -10.60 3.56 15.59
C GLU A 48 -11.57 4.44 14.78
N VAL A 49 -11.64 4.26 13.45
CA VAL A 49 -12.75 4.80 12.65
C VAL A 49 -13.81 3.70 12.58
N PRO A 50 -15.01 3.91 13.13
CA PRO A 50 -16.06 2.89 13.21
C PRO A 50 -16.77 2.63 11.87
N ASP A 51 -16.10 2.86 10.73
CA ASP A 51 -16.68 2.65 9.41
C ASP A 51 -16.55 1.17 8.99
N PRO A 52 -17.68 0.42 8.89
CA PRO A 52 -17.66 -0.99 8.51
C PRO A 52 -17.11 -1.22 7.10
N ASN A 53 -17.23 -0.25 6.19
CA ASN A 53 -16.74 -0.38 4.82
C ASN A 53 -15.21 -0.27 4.79
N ILE A 54 -14.62 0.68 5.51
CA ILE A 54 -13.16 0.80 5.62
C ILE A 54 -12.55 -0.46 6.24
N LYS A 55 -13.24 -1.09 7.19
CA LYS A 55 -12.83 -2.40 7.72
C LYS A 55 -12.82 -3.49 6.63
N LYS A 56 -13.85 -3.54 5.79
CA LYS A 56 -13.90 -4.47 4.65
C LYS A 56 -12.78 -4.17 3.64
N VAL A 57 -12.49 -2.89 3.37
CA VAL A 57 -11.37 -2.50 2.50
C VAL A 57 -10.06 -3.08 3.04
N GLY A 58 -9.77 -2.87 4.33
CA GLY A 58 -8.59 -3.43 4.97
C GLY A 58 -8.49 -4.95 4.85
N GLN A 59 -9.58 -5.67 5.12
CA GLN A 59 -9.63 -7.14 4.97
C GLN A 59 -9.33 -7.59 3.54
N ARG A 60 -9.80 -6.85 2.53
CA ARG A 60 -9.54 -7.17 1.13
C ARG A 60 -8.10 -6.87 0.74
N LEU A 61 -7.53 -5.76 1.20
CA LEU A 61 -6.11 -5.46 1.03
C LEU A 61 -5.26 -6.63 1.55
N GLN A 62 -5.58 -7.18 2.73
CA GLN A 62 -4.88 -8.34 3.26
C GLN A 62 -4.93 -9.55 2.33
N GLN A 63 -6.10 -9.87 1.78
CA GLN A 63 -6.25 -11.00 0.85
C GLN A 63 -5.36 -10.84 -0.39
N PHE A 64 -5.24 -9.63 -0.95
CA PHE A 64 -4.32 -9.41 -2.08
C PHE A 64 -2.87 -9.69 -1.73
N GLY A 65 -2.43 -9.17 -0.58
CA GLY A 65 -1.07 -9.43 -0.16
C GLY A 65 -0.82 -10.93 0.07
N ASP A 66 -1.83 -11.68 0.57
CA ASP A 66 -1.72 -13.12 0.80
C ASP A 66 -1.61 -13.87 -0.54
N GLU A 67 -2.29 -13.40 -1.58
CA GLU A 67 -2.13 -13.92 -2.94
C GLU A 67 -0.75 -13.60 -3.53
N LEU A 68 -0.28 -12.36 -3.39
CA LEU A 68 1.05 -11.92 -3.86
C LEU A 68 2.19 -12.62 -3.13
N ASP A 69 2.00 -13.00 -1.87
CA ASP A 69 2.96 -13.79 -1.11
C ASP A 69 3.20 -15.19 -1.71
N ASN A 70 2.35 -15.67 -2.62
CA ASN A 70 2.63 -16.92 -3.33
C ASN A 70 3.63 -16.73 -4.50
N ASP A 71 3.90 -15.48 -4.92
CA ASP A 71 4.89 -15.18 -5.96
C ASP A 71 6.29 -15.07 -5.34
N THR A 72 6.99 -16.21 -5.32
CA THR A 72 8.35 -16.31 -4.78
C THR A 72 9.37 -15.48 -5.59
N LYS A 73 9.18 -15.36 -6.90
CA LYS A 73 10.07 -14.60 -7.79
C LYS A 73 9.94 -13.10 -7.53
N LEU A 74 8.72 -12.60 -7.37
CA LEU A 74 8.47 -11.21 -7.00
C LEU A 74 9.16 -10.87 -5.68
N LYS A 75 9.00 -11.72 -4.65
CA LYS A 75 9.65 -11.53 -3.35
C LYS A 75 11.18 -11.55 -3.45
N GLU A 76 11.75 -12.48 -4.21
CA GLU A 76 13.19 -12.52 -4.47
C GLU A 76 13.67 -11.23 -5.15
N MET A 77 12.92 -10.71 -6.13
CA MET A 77 13.28 -9.46 -6.80
C MET A 77 13.26 -8.26 -5.85
N ILE A 78 12.29 -8.18 -4.95
CA ILE A 78 12.20 -7.13 -3.92
C ILE A 78 13.35 -7.26 -2.91
N ASN A 79 13.62 -8.46 -2.39
CA ASN A 79 14.68 -8.70 -1.41
C ASN A 79 16.10 -8.42 -1.93
N ASN A 80 16.27 -8.37 -3.25
CA ASN A 80 17.54 -8.01 -3.88
C ASN A 80 17.74 -6.49 -4.05
N LEU A 81 16.78 -5.65 -3.65
CA LEU A 81 16.92 -4.21 -3.72
C LEU A 81 17.83 -3.68 -2.60
N MET A 82 18.48 -2.55 -2.85
CA MET A 82 19.08 -1.77 -1.76
C MET A 82 17.97 -1.01 -1.03
N PRO A 83 17.85 -1.15 0.30
CA PRO A 83 16.74 -0.57 1.03
C PRO A 83 16.98 0.91 1.37
N THR A 84 17.00 1.77 0.35
CA THR A 84 17.16 3.23 0.47
C THR A 84 15.89 3.97 0.08
N LYS A 85 15.72 5.21 0.59
CA LYS A 85 14.60 6.10 0.20
C LYS A 85 14.54 6.28 -1.31
N GLU A 86 15.68 6.45 -1.96
CA GLU A 86 15.77 6.65 -3.40
C GLU A 86 15.22 5.45 -4.17
N VAL A 87 15.64 4.23 -3.83
CA VAL A 87 15.12 3.01 -4.46
C VAL A 87 13.63 2.85 -4.20
N PHE A 88 13.17 3.09 -2.97
CA PHE A 88 11.76 3.04 -2.63
C PHE A 88 10.92 3.98 -3.53
N LEU A 89 11.30 5.25 -3.60
CA LEU A 89 10.59 6.24 -4.40
C LEU A 89 10.67 5.93 -5.89
N LYS A 90 11.82 5.45 -6.39
CA LYS A 90 12.01 5.08 -7.80
C LYS A 90 11.02 4.00 -8.22
N ILE A 91 10.87 2.94 -7.41
CA ILE A 91 9.88 1.89 -7.65
C ILE A 91 8.45 2.43 -7.52
N ALA A 92 8.17 3.26 -6.51
CA ALA A 92 6.86 3.87 -6.34
C ALA A 92 6.44 4.71 -7.56
N TYR A 93 7.34 5.53 -8.11
CA TYR A 93 7.09 6.26 -9.36
C TYR A 93 6.84 5.33 -10.54
N GLU A 94 7.63 4.26 -10.65
CA GLU A 94 7.53 3.33 -11.78
C GLU A 94 6.20 2.55 -11.78
N ILE A 95 5.63 2.25 -10.62
CA ILE A 95 4.28 1.65 -10.52
C ILE A 95 3.22 2.51 -11.24
N PHE A 96 3.42 3.83 -11.30
CA PHE A 96 2.48 4.80 -11.87
C PHE A 96 3.03 5.53 -13.11
N SER A 97 4.12 5.07 -13.73
CA SER A 97 4.88 5.79 -14.76
C SER A 97 4.09 6.08 -16.05
N ASP A 98 3.11 5.23 -16.40
CA ASP A 98 2.26 5.41 -17.57
C ASP A 98 1.04 6.34 -17.35
N TRP A 99 0.98 7.02 -16.20
CA TRP A 99 -0.09 7.94 -15.78
C TRP A 99 -1.47 7.32 -15.58
N LYS A 100 -1.57 5.97 -15.55
CA LYS A 100 -2.84 5.28 -15.27
C LYS A 100 -2.96 4.97 -13.78
N PHE A 101 -4.10 5.31 -13.20
CA PHE A 101 -4.40 5.01 -11.81
C PHE A 101 -5.53 3.98 -11.73
N ASN A 102 -5.32 2.96 -10.90
CA ASN A 102 -6.30 1.95 -10.56
C ASN A 102 -5.97 1.38 -9.18
N TRP A 103 -6.95 0.70 -8.57
CA TRP A 103 -6.78 0.14 -7.24
C TRP A 103 -5.70 -0.93 -7.17
N GLY A 104 -5.47 -1.70 -8.24
CA GLY A 104 -4.37 -2.66 -8.31
C GLY A 104 -3.00 -2.01 -8.07
N ARG A 105 -2.76 -0.81 -8.61
CA ARG A 105 -1.51 -0.07 -8.36
C ARG A 105 -1.40 0.49 -6.95
N VAL A 106 -2.51 0.88 -6.35
CA VAL A 106 -2.53 1.29 -4.93
C VAL A 106 -2.19 0.08 -4.04
N VAL A 107 -2.78 -1.09 -4.33
CA VAL A 107 -2.44 -2.35 -3.67
C VAL A 107 -0.97 -2.71 -3.87
N ALA A 108 -0.44 -2.55 -5.10
CA ALA A 108 0.96 -2.77 -5.43
C ALA A 108 1.91 -1.93 -4.56
N LEU A 109 1.59 -0.64 -4.40
CA LEU A 109 2.36 0.27 -3.54
C LEU A 109 2.34 -0.17 -2.07
N PHE A 110 1.18 -0.61 -1.56
CA PHE A 110 1.03 -1.09 -0.18
C PHE A 110 1.82 -2.38 0.05
N TYR A 111 1.73 -3.32 -0.90
CA TYR A 111 2.49 -4.57 -0.88
C TYR A 111 3.99 -4.29 -0.89
N PHE A 112 4.45 -3.45 -1.83
CA PHE A 112 5.85 -3.06 -1.92
C PHE A 112 6.36 -2.40 -0.63
N ALA A 113 5.59 -1.47 -0.04
CA ALA A 113 5.95 -0.85 1.23
C ALA A 113 6.06 -1.88 2.37
N CYS A 114 5.14 -2.85 2.43
CA CYS A 114 5.21 -3.92 3.43
C CYS A 114 6.45 -4.81 3.27
N GLU A 115 6.75 -5.25 2.05
CA GLU A 115 7.96 -6.05 1.80
C GLU A 115 9.24 -5.25 2.08
N PHE A 116 9.26 -3.96 1.76
CA PHE A 116 10.39 -3.09 2.07
C PHE A 116 10.61 -2.92 3.58
N VAL A 117 9.52 -2.83 4.36
CA VAL A 117 9.59 -2.84 5.83
C VAL A 117 10.14 -4.16 6.37
N LYS A 118 9.75 -5.30 5.77
CA LYS A 118 10.29 -6.61 6.18
C LYS A 118 11.80 -6.71 5.97
N MET A 119 12.34 -6.03 4.95
CA MET A 119 13.79 -5.98 4.70
C MET A 119 14.52 -5.14 5.75
N VAL A 120 13.94 -4.02 6.19
CA VAL A 120 14.58 -3.09 7.15
C VAL A 120 13.57 -2.59 8.19
N PRO A 121 13.21 -3.41 9.19
CA PRO A 121 12.19 -3.07 10.18
C PRO A 121 12.50 -1.80 10.98
N ASP A 122 13.78 -1.50 11.20
CA ASP A 122 14.27 -0.36 11.99
C ASP A 122 13.81 1.01 11.44
N ILE A 123 13.45 1.09 10.16
CA ILE A 123 13.03 2.34 9.50
C ILE A 123 11.55 2.34 9.11
N ILE A 124 10.73 1.50 9.75
CA ILE A 124 9.30 1.35 9.46
C ILE A 124 8.54 2.69 9.39
N SER A 125 8.75 3.59 10.36
CA SER A 125 8.11 4.91 10.38
C SER A 125 8.51 5.77 9.18
N ASN A 126 9.76 5.67 8.73
CA ASN A 126 10.24 6.39 7.56
C ASN A 126 9.58 5.86 6.29
N ILE A 127 9.48 4.53 6.13
CA ILE A 127 8.84 3.91 4.96
C ILE A 127 7.35 4.29 4.89
N ILE A 128 6.66 4.27 6.04
CA ILE A 128 5.27 4.73 6.15
C ILE A 128 5.17 6.21 5.73
N SER A 129 6.06 7.08 6.22
CA SER A 129 6.11 8.49 5.82
C SER A 129 6.32 8.68 4.32
N TRP A 130 7.27 7.96 3.71
CA TRP A 130 7.54 8.05 2.27
C TRP A 130 6.35 7.58 1.45
N THR A 131 5.66 6.53 1.90
CA THR A 131 4.44 6.03 1.25
C THR A 131 3.33 7.08 1.33
N LEU A 132 3.15 7.73 2.48
CA LEU A 132 2.15 8.79 2.67
C LEU A 132 2.45 10.06 1.88
N GLU A 133 3.72 10.49 1.85
CA GLU A 133 4.20 11.60 1.01
C GLU A 133 3.85 11.32 -0.45
N PHE A 134 4.21 10.13 -0.95
CA PHE A 134 3.90 9.73 -2.31
C PHE A 134 2.39 9.70 -2.59
N MET A 135 1.60 9.12 -1.68
CA MET A 135 0.15 9.08 -1.84
C MET A 135 -0.46 10.48 -1.88
N ARG A 136 -0.05 11.36 -0.96
CA ARG A 136 -0.53 12.75 -0.89
C ARG A 136 -0.32 13.47 -2.22
N ASP A 137 0.88 13.32 -2.79
CA ASP A 137 1.29 14.09 -3.96
C ASP A 137 0.72 13.52 -5.26
N HIS A 138 0.53 12.19 -5.35
CA HIS A 138 0.23 11.53 -6.63
C HIS A 138 -1.09 10.76 -6.67
N VAL A 139 -1.56 10.23 -5.54
CA VAL A 139 -2.63 9.20 -5.52
C VAL A 139 -3.95 9.74 -4.95
N ILE A 140 -3.90 10.62 -3.94
CA ILE A 140 -5.09 11.07 -3.21
C ILE A 140 -6.09 11.82 -4.10
N ALA A 141 -5.59 12.62 -5.06
CA ALA A 141 -6.46 13.30 -6.02
C ALA A 141 -7.30 12.30 -6.83
N TRP A 142 -6.69 11.19 -7.26
CA TRP A 142 -7.40 10.13 -7.97
C TRP A 142 -8.39 9.40 -7.07
N ILE A 143 -8.00 9.03 -5.84
CA ILE A 143 -8.90 8.38 -4.86
C ILE A 143 -10.12 9.26 -4.58
N SER A 144 -9.91 10.57 -4.43
CA SER A 144 -10.99 11.54 -4.29
C SER A 144 -11.92 11.51 -5.50
N GLY A 145 -11.37 11.43 -6.72
CA GLY A 145 -12.15 11.31 -7.95
C GLY A 145 -12.94 10.00 -8.08
N GLN A 146 -12.54 8.93 -7.38
CA GLN A 146 -13.31 7.68 -7.29
C GLN A 146 -14.45 7.74 -6.27
N GLY A 147 -14.57 8.83 -5.49
CA GLY A 147 -15.53 8.92 -4.38
C GLY A 147 -14.98 8.40 -3.04
N GLY A 148 -13.67 8.18 -2.95
CA GLY A 148 -12.99 7.74 -1.73
C GLY A 148 -12.63 6.25 -1.72
N TRP A 149 -12.21 5.78 -0.55
CA TRP A 149 -11.69 4.42 -0.38
C TRP A 149 -12.76 3.33 -0.54
N ASP A 150 -14.04 3.62 -0.27
CA ASP A 150 -15.12 2.63 -0.42
C ASP A 150 -15.32 2.18 -1.87
N ALA A 151 -14.91 2.99 -2.84
CA ALA A 151 -14.99 2.65 -4.27
C ALA A 151 -14.07 1.48 -4.67
N ILE A 152 -13.11 1.09 -3.81
CA ILE A 152 -12.37 -0.15 -4.02
C ILE A 152 -13.29 -1.37 -3.89
N LEU A 153 -14.31 -1.32 -3.01
CA LEU A 153 -15.20 -2.46 -2.76
C LEU A 153 -16.05 -2.80 -3.98
N SER A 154 -16.51 -1.79 -4.73
CA SER A 154 -17.31 -2.01 -5.94
C SER A 154 -16.49 -2.59 -7.09
N GLN A 155 -15.20 -2.26 -7.16
CA GLN A 155 -14.29 -3.00 -8.02
C GLN A 155 -14.17 -4.42 -7.45
N ILE A 156 -13.83 -4.60 -6.16
CA ILE A 156 -13.64 -5.88 -5.42
C ILE A 156 -14.81 -6.88 -5.49
N GLU A 157 -16.00 -6.46 -5.91
CA GLU A 157 -17.15 -7.37 -6.04
C GLU A 157 -17.28 -8.01 -7.44
N ALA A 158 -16.48 -7.59 -8.44
CA ALA A 158 -16.52 -8.15 -9.80
C ALA A 158 -15.80 -9.52 -9.91
N PRO A 159 -16.21 -10.50 -10.73
CA PRO A 159 -15.62 -11.85 -10.77
C PRO A 159 -14.14 -12.00 -11.24
N SER A 160 -13.35 -10.92 -11.34
CA SER A 160 -12.06 -10.88 -12.04
C SER A 160 -10.80 -10.70 -11.15
N TRP A 161 -10.90 -11.00 -9.85
CA TRP A 161 -9.81 -10.74 -8.87
C TRP A 161 -8.46 -11.38 -9.19
N THR A 162 -8.45 -12.58 -9.75
CA THR A 162 -7.20 -13.23 -10.21
C THR A 162 -6.48 -12.42 -11.28
N THR A 163 -7.23 -11.68 -12.10
CA THR A 163 -6.66 -10.79 -13.14
C THR A 163 -6.03 -9.55 -12.52
N VAL A 164 -6.61 -9.04 -11.42
CA VAL A 164 -6.04 -7.90 -10.68
C VAL A 164 -4.74 -8.30 -10.02
N THR A 165 -4.66 -9.46 -9.34
CA THR A 165 -3.42 -9.94 -8.72
C THR A 165 -2.32 -10.19 -9.76
N ALA A 166 -2.65 -10.83 -10.88
CA ALA A 166 -1.69 -11.02 -11.97
C ALA A 166 -1.20 -9.67 -12.55
N PHE A 167 -2.10 -8.67 -12.65
CA PHE A 167 -1.74 -7.32 -13.04
C PHE A 167 -0.81 -6.64 -12.01
N VAL A 168 -1.08 -6.77 -10.72
CA VAL A 168 -0.22 -6.22 -9.65
C VAL A 168 1.18 -6.81 -9.69
N ALA A 169 1.28 -8.15 -9.77
CA ALA A 169 2.56 -8.83 -9.91
C ALA A 169 3.31 -8.36 -11.17
N GLY A 170 2.60 -8.21 -12.30
CA GLY A 170 3.18 -7.72 -13.55
C GLY A 170 3.72 -6.29 -13.47
N VAL A 171 2.94 -5.36 -12.90
CA VAL A 171 3.35 -3.95 -12.72
C VAL A 171 4.56 -3.86 -11.80
N LEU A 172 4.55 -4.53 -10.65
CA LEU A 172 5.68 -4.54 -9.72
C LEU A 172 6.92 -5.18 -10.34
N THR A 173 6.78 -6.32 -11.00
CA THR A 173 7.88 -7.00 -11.68
C THR A 173 8.50 -6.11 -12.75
N THR A 174 7.68 -5.43 -13.55
CA THR A 174 8.16 -4.48 -14.57
C THR A 174 8.92 -3.33 -13.92
N ALA A 175 8.36 -2.74 -12.87
CA ALA A 175 8.99 -1.66 -12.14
C ALA A 175 10.35 -2.06 -11.56
N LEU A 176 10.46 -3.27 -11.01
CA LEU A 176 11.70 -3.81 -10.47
C LEU A 176 12.74 -4.09 -11.57
N ILE A 177 12.33 -4.58 -12.74
CA ILE A 177 13.24 -4.83 -13.87
C ILE A 177 13.81 -3.53 -14.43
N VAL A 178 12.96 -2.55 -14.70
CA VAL A 178 13.37 -1.23 -15.22
C VAL A 178 14.38 -0.56 -14.30
N ASN A 179 14.27 -0.81 -12.99
CA ASN A 179 15.11 -0.17 -11.98
C ASN A 179 16.30 -1.01 -11.50
N LYS A 180 16.43 -2.26 -11.96
CA LYS A 180 17.64 -3.09 -11.81
C LYS A 180 18.66 -2.87 -12.94
N MET A 181 18.25 -2.25 -14.05
CA MET A 181 19.10 -1.82 -15.16
C MET A 181 19.48 -0.35 -15.00
#